data_AF-A0A2M7PGD8-F1
#
_entry.id   AF-A0A2M7PGD8-F1
#
_cell.length_a   1.000
_cell.length_b   1.000
_cell.length_c   1.000
_cell.angle_alpha   90.00
_cell.angle_beta   90.00
_cell.angle_gamma   90.00
#
_symmetry.space_group_name_H-M   'P 1'
#
loop_
_entity.id
_entity.type
_entity.pdbx_description
1 polymer ?
#
loop_
_entity_poly.entity_id
_entity_poly.type
_entity_poly.pdbx_seq_one_letter_code
_entity_poly.pdbx_strand_id
1 'polypeptide(L)'
;MKIDITREPPADIFRNRGRYIRIAGAFLALSIGGVLLVVYAVLSGTQQSETMETIALALIVAPALPFFYFGEKVQAYKRLSEGQAKELADLGRRHPEIKAYCLLVAQAGRPPILAEFEACQTWVEEATHQARPKG
;
A
#
# COMPACT_ATOMS: atom_id res chain seq x y z
N MET A 1 0.87 1.40 -7.35
CA MET A 1 0.59 0.17 -8.13
C MET A 1 -0.38 0.59 -9.23
N LYS A 2 -0.04 0.44 -10.51
CA LYS A 2 -0.92 0.91 -11.60
C LYS A 2 -2.01 -0.13 -11.84
N ILE A 3 -3.24 0.18 -11.42
CA ILE A 3 -4.41 -0.66 -11.71
C ILE A 3 -4.97 -0.19 -13.05
N ASP A 4 -5.16 -1.13 -13.95
CA ASP A 4 -5.80 -0.90 -15.24
C ASP A 4 -7.27 -1.29 -15.11
N ILE A 5 -8.16 -0.30 -15.19
CA ILE A 5 -9.61 -0.52 -15.04
C ILE A 5 -10.24 -1.25 -16.24
N THR A 6 -9.48 -1.45 -17.32
CA THR A 6 -9.95 -2.19 -18.51
C THR A 6 -9.66 -3.69 -18.43
N ARG A 7 -8.90 -4.13 -17.42
CA ARG A 7 -8.57 -5.53 -17.18
C ARG A 7 -9.36 -6.11 -16.02
N GLU A 8 -9.35 -7.43 -15.92
CA GLU A 8 -9.95 -8.12 -14.77
C GLU A 8 -9.35 -7.62 -13.46
N PRO A 9 -10.19 -7.33 -12.45
CA PRO A 9 -9.71 -6.86 -11.17
C PRO A 9 -8.85 -7.94 -10.53
N PRO A 10 -7.71 -7.59 -9.94
CA PRO A 10 -6.86 -8.55 -9.24
C PRO A 10 -7.69 -9.26 -8.15
N ALA A 11 -7.83 -10.58 -8.32
CA ALA A 11 -8.78 -11.42 -7.60
C ALA A 11 -8.49 -11.51 -6.09
N ASP A 12 -7.26 -11.26 -5.63
CA ASP A 12 -6.87 -11.69 -4.29
C ASP A 12 -5.87 -10.79 -3.56
N ILE A 13 -6.14 -9.48 -3.62
CA ILE A 13 -5.35 -8.48 -2.92
C ILE A 13 -5.40 -8.65 -1.39
N PHE A 14 -6.59 -8.95 -0.85
CA PHE A 14 -6.83 -8.98 0.60
C PHE A 14 -6.40 -10.29 1.27
N ARG A 15 -6.36 -11.42 0.56
CA ARG A 15 -5.96 -12.70 1.16
C ARG A 15 -4.49 -12.74 1.53
N ASN A 16 -3.64 -12.03 0.77
CA ASN A 16 -2.23 -11.86 1.14
C ASN A 16 -1.99 -10.77 2.19
N ARG A 17 -2.99 -9.95 2.54
CA ARG A 17 -2.86 -8.86 3.52
C ARG A 17 -2.37 -9.37 4.88
N GLY A 18 -2.87 -10.52 5.33
CA GLY A 18 -2.41 -11.13 6.59
C GLY A 18 -0.94 -11.54 6.54
N ARG A 19 -0.47 -12.02 5.38
CA ARG A 19 0.95 -12.38 5.17
C ARG A 19 1.82 -11.13 5.19
N TYR A 20 1.41 -10.06 4.53
CA TYR A 20 2.11 -8.77 4.55
C TYR A 20 2.14 -8.14 5.94
N ILE A 21 1.05 -8.19 6.70
CA ILE A 21 1.01 -7.70 8.09
C ILE A 21 1.98 -8.48 8.97
N ARG A 22 2.04 -9.82 8.82
CA ARG A 22 3.01 -10.64 9.58
C ARG A 22 4.46 -10.30 9.23
N ILE A 23 4.77 -10.14 7.94
CA ILE A 23 6.10 -9.75 7.47
C ILE A 23 6.47 -8.36 7.98
N ALA A 24 5.56 -7.38 7.86
CA ALA A 24 5.76 -6.04 8.39
C ALA A 24 5.96 -6.04 9.92
N GLY A 25 5.20 -6.86 10.65
CA GLY A 25 5.38 -7.06 12.09
C GLY A 25 6.74 -7.66 12.46
N ALA A 26 7.23 -8.62 11.67
CA ALA A 26 8.57 -9.20 11.87
C ALA A 26 9.68 -8.16 11.64
N PHE A 27 9.54 -7.32 10.60
CA PHE A 27 10.48 -6.22 10.37
C PHE A 27 10.44 -5.17 11.49
N LEU A 28 9.24 -4.82 11.98
CA LEU A 28 9.08 -3.91 13.11
C LEU A 28 9.75 -4.48 14.39
N ALA A 29 9.55 -5.76 14.67
CA ALA A 29 10.18 -6.44 15.80
C ALA A 29 11.71 -6.44 15.69
N LEU A 30 12.25 -6.65 14.48
CA LEU A 30 13.68 -6.53 14.20
C LEU A 30 14.21 -5.11 14.46
N SER A 31 13.51 -4.08 13.97
CA SER A 31 13.87 -2.68 14.24
C SER A 31 13.84 -2.35 15.73
N ILE A 32 12.81 -2.79 16.46
CA ILE A 32 12.71 -2.62 17.92
C ILE A 32 13.86 -3.35 18.61
N GLY A 33 14.21 -4.55 18.17
CA GLY A 33 15.37 -5.30 18.66
C GLY A 33 16.69 -4.54 18.48
N GLY A 34 16.89 -3.92 17.31
CA GLY A 34 18.04 -3.05 17.05
C GLY A 34 18.10 -1.86 18.01
N VAL A 35 16.97 -1.17 18.24
CA VAL A 35 16.88 -0.07 19.20
C VAL A 35 17.21 -0.54 20.63
N LEU A 36 16.66 -1.68 21.06
CA LEU A 36 16.92 -2.24 22.38
C LEU A 36 18.40 -2.59 22.57
N LEU A 37 19.08 -3.10 21.55
CA LEU A 37 20.52 -3.37 21.59
C LEU A 37 21.34 -2.09 21.77
N VAL A 38 20.98 -1.01 21.06
CA VAL A 38 21.62 0.31 21.24
C VAL A 38 21.41 0.83 22.66
N VAL A 39 20.17 0.80 23.16
CA VAL A 39 19.85 1.23 24.53
C VAL A 39 20.61 0.41 25.57
N TYR A 40 20.66 -0.91 25.39
CA TYR A 40 21.42 -1.79 26.26
C TYR A 40 22.91 -1.42 26.26
N ALA A 41 23.53 -1.26 25.09
CA ALA A 41 24.94 -0.91 24.98
C ALA A 41 25.30 0.42 25.67
N VAL A 42 24.41 1.42 25.57
CA VAL A 42 24.55 2.71 26.26
C VAL A 42 24.46 2.53 27.78
N LEU A 43 23.49 1.75 28.26
CA LEU A 43 23.28 1.52 29.70
C LEU A 43 24.37 0.64 30.33
N SER A 44 24.86 -0.36 29.61
CA SER A 44 25.87 -1.30 30.12
C SER A 44 27.29 -0.74 30.11
N GLY A 45 27.52 0.46 29.56
CA GLY A 45 28.86 1.06 29.47
C GLY A 45 29.85 0.21 28.68
N THR A 46 29.34 -0.68 27.81
CA THR A 46 30.16 -1.58 27.00
C THR A 46 30.98 -0.75 26.02
N GLN A 47 32.30 -0.97 25.95
CA GLN A 47 33.14 -0.43 24.89
C GLN A 47 32.51 -0.86 23.55
N GLN A 48 31.92 0.11 22.84
CA GLN A 48 31.26 -0.13 21.56
C GLN A 48 32.33 -0.64 20.59
N SER A 49 32.29 -1.93 20.26
CA SER A 49 33.08 -2.46 19.15
C SER A 49 32.43 -2.00 17.85
N GLU A 50 33.23 -1.64 16.84
CA GLU A 50 32.73 -1.28 15.50
C GLU A 50 31.77 -2.34 14.93
N THR A 51 31.97 -3.61 15.29
CA THR A 51 31.10 -4.73 14.93
C THR A 51 29.70 -4.62 15.53
N MET A 52 29.57 -4.20 16.79
CA MET A 52 28.26 -4.02 17.43
C MET A 52 27.48 -2.84 16.83
N GLU A 53 28.16 -1.72 16.57
CA GLU A 53 27.52 -0.57 15.91
C GLU A 53 27.07 -0.91 14.49
N THR A 54 27.91 -1.63 13.73
CA THR A 54 27.56 -2.07 12.36
C THR A 54 26.34 -2.99 12.37
N ILE A 55 26.28 -3.95 13.30
CA ILE A 55 25.14 -4.88 13.42
C ILE A 55 23.87 -4.13 13.85
N ALA A 56 23.96 -3.21 14.81
CA ALA A 56 22.83 -2.42 15.25
C ALA A 56 22.27 -1.54 14.13
N LEU A 57 23.15 -0.89 13.36
CA LEU A 57 22.77 -0.04 12.24
C LEU A 57 22.16 -0.87 11.10
N ALA A 58 22.72 -2.04 10.80
CA ALA A 58 22.15 -2.99 9.85
C ALA A 58 20.74 -3.46 10.29
N LEU A 59 20.55 -3.76 11.58
CA LEU A 59 19.25 -4.17 12.14
C LEU A 59 18.20 -3.05 12.16
N ILE A 60 18.59 -1.79 12.00
CA ILE A 60 17.66 -0.67 11.91
C ILE A 60 17.36 -0.35 10.43
N VAL A 61 18.40 -0.21 9.61
CA VAL A 61 18.29 0.27 8.22
C VAL A 61 17.77 -0.82 7.29
N ALA A 62 18.25 -2.06 7.43
CA ALA A 62 17.85 -3.16 6.55
C ALA A 62 16.35 -3.49 6.61
N PRO A 63 15.68 -3.51 7.79
CA PRO A 63 14.23 -3.72 7.84
C PRO A 63 13.40 -2.47 7.52
N ALA A 64 13.96 -1.25 7.62
CA ALA A 64 13.23 -0.03 7.34
C ALA A 64 12.79 0.07 5.87
N LEU A 65 13.67 -0.26 4.92
CA LEU A 65 13.37 -0.25 3.48
C LEU A 65 12.18 -1.14 3.08
N PRO A 66 12.17 -2.45 3.41
CA PRO A 66 11.02 -3.28 3.12
C PRO A 66 9.79 -2.86 3.94
N PHE A 67 9.93 -2.36 5.17
CA PHE A 67 8.80 -1.85 5.95
C PHE A 67 8.09 -0.68 5.25
N PHE A 68 8.84 0.31 4.73
CA PHE A 68 8.26 1.40 3.95
C PHE A 68 7.59 0.90 2.66
N TYR A 69 8.27 0.02 1.93
CA TYR A 69 7.71 -0.58 0.71
C TYR A 69 6.41 -1.34 0.96
N PHE A 70 6.36 -2.17 2.00
CA PHE A 70 5.14 -2.91 2.37
C PHE A 70 4.08 -1.99 2.98
N GLY A 71 4.48 -0.95 3.71
CA GLY A 71 3.56 0.05 4.27
C GLY A 71 2.78 0.77 3.17
N GLU A 72 3.46 1.24 2.12
CA GLU A 72 2.82 1.88 0.97
C GLU A 72 1.84 0.93 0.26
N LYS A 73 2.24 -0.33 0.07
CA LYS A 73 1.38 -1.37 -0.51
C LYS A 73 0.15 -1.64 0.35
N VAL A 74 0.30 -1.69 1.68
CA VAL A 74 -0.82 -1.90 2.61
C VAL A 74 -1.78 -0.72 2.61
N GLN A 75 -1.28 0.52 2.47
CA GLN A 75 -2.13 1.70 2.34
C GLN A 75 -2.95 1.70 1.05
N ALA A 76 -2.36 1.27 -0.08
CA ALA A 76 -3.08 1.12 -1.35
C ALA A 76 -4.26 0.12 -1.27
N TYR A 77 -4.18 -0.84 -0.34
CA TYR A 77 -5.22 -1.83 -0.07
C TYR A 77 -6.20 -1.42 1.04
N LYS A 78 -6.17 -0.16 1.46
CA LYS A 78 -7.13 0.36 2.43
C LYS A 78 -8.54 0.39 1.81
N ARG A 79 -9.54 0.09 2.63
CA ARG A 79 -10.94 0.28 2.24
C ARG A 79 -11.19 1.76 1.97
N LEU A 80 -12.03 2.05 0.99
CA LEU A 80 -12.48 3.42 0.75
C LEU A 80 -13.22 3.94 1.99
N SER A 81 -13.10 5.24 2.22
CA SER A 81 -14.02 5.93 3.13
C SER A 81 -15.43 6.00 2.53
N GLU A 82 -16.45 6.28 3.34
CA GLU A 82 -17.82 6.44 2.83
C GLU A 82 -17.92 7.55 1.78
N GLY A 83 -17.15 8.62 1.92
CA GLY A 83 -17.08 9.70 0.94
C GLY A 83 -16.52 9.24 -0.40
N GLN A 84 -15.38 8.52 -0.37
CA GLN A 84 -14.75 7.98 -1.58
C GLN A 84 -15.60 6.90 -2.25
N ALA A 85 -16.33 6.08 -1.47
CA ALA A 85 -17.26 5.10 -2.01
C ALA A 85 -18.45 5.74 -2.75
N LYS A 86 -18.99 6.85 -2.20
CA LYS A 86 -20.03 7.64 -2.87
C LYS A 86 -19.51 8.27 -4.15
N GLU A 87 -18.31 8.84 -4.12
CA GLU A 87 -17.68 9.43 -5.29
C GLU A 87 -17.41 8.37 -6.38
N LEU A 88 -16.93 7.19 -6.01
CA LEU A 88 -16.77 6.07 -6.96
C LEU A 88 -18.11 5.65 -7.57
N ALA A 89 -19.18 5.62 -6.78
CA ALA A 89 -20.51 5.29 -7.28
C ALA A 89 -21.02 6.37 -8.25
N ASP A 90 -20.74 7.65 -7.99
CA ASP A 90 -21.07 8.74 -8.90
C ASP A 90 -20.24 8.72 -10.18
N LEU A 91 -18.95 8.36 -10.10
CA LEU A 91 -18.12 8.13 -11.28
C LEU A 91 -18.65 6.96 -12.12
N GLY A 92 -19.06 5.86 -11.50
CA GLY A 92 -19.70 4.73 -12.18
C GLY A 92 -21.05 5.07 -12.82
N ARG A 93 -21.76 6.10 -12.34
CA ARG A 93 -22.97 6.60 -13.02
C ARG A 93 -22.64 7.39 -14.29
N ARG A 94 -21.50 8.10 -14.30
CA ARG A 94 -21.06 8.96 -15.40
C ARG A 94 -20.27 8.20 -16.47
N HIS A 95 -19.56 7.15 -16.08
CA HIS A 95 -18.67 6.37 -16.95
C HIS A 95 -19.04 4.88 -16.89
N PRO A 96 -19.60 4.31 -17.97
CA PRO A 96 -20.01 2.90 -18.00
C PRO A 96 -18.84 1.93 -17.81
N GLU A 97 -17.62 2.32 -18.19
CA GLU A 97 -16.39 1.54 -18.00
C GLU A 97 -16.08 1.34 -16.51
N ILE A 98 -16.20 2.40 -15.72
CA ILE A 98 -16.00 2.36 -14.26
C ILE A 98 -17.07 1.49 -13.61
N LYS A 99 -18.32 1.58 -14.08
CA LYS A 99 -19.41 0.71 -13.60
C LYS A 99 -19.14 -0.76 -13.88
N ALA A 100 -18.66 -1.08 -15.08
CA ALA A 100 -18.31 -2.45 -15.46
C ALA A 100 -17.19 -2.99 -14.56
N TYR A 101 -16.15 -2.18 -14.31
CA TYR A 101 -15.08 -2.54 -13.39
C TYR A 101 -15.58 -2.76 -11.96
N CYS A 102 -16.41 -1.86 -11.42
CA CYS A 102 -17.00 -2.03 -10.09
C CYS A 102 -17.87 -3.29 -9.97
N LEU A 103 -18.58 -3.68 -11.04
CA LEU A 103 -19.33 -4.93 -11.08
C LEU A 103 -18.43 -6.15 -11.05
N LEU A 104 -17.31 -6.14 -11.78
CA LEU A 104 -16.31 -7.22 -11.72
C LEU A 104 -15.72 -7.35 -10.31
N VAL A 105 -15.42 -6.22 -9.65
CA VAL A 105 -14.93 -6.20 -8.26
C VAL A 105 -15.98 -6.79 -7.30
N ALA A 106 -17.26 -6.47 -7.49
CA ALA A 106 -18.35 -7.02 -6.70
C ALA A 106 -18.55 -8.53 -6.95
N GLN A 107 -18.41 -9.00 -8.20
CA GLN A 107 -18.46 -10.43 -8.54
C GLN A 107 -17.30 -11.21 -7.91
N ALA A 108 -16.13 -10.58 -7.74
CA ALA A 108 -15.02 -11.13 -6.98
C ALA A 108 -15.28 -11.16 -5.45
N GLY A 109 -16.44 -10.71 -4.98
CA GLY A 109 -16.89 -10.83 -3.59
C GLY A 109 -16.18 -9.88 -2.61
N ARG A 110 -15.58 -8.79 -3.10
CA ARG A 110 -14.86 -7.82 -2.26
C ARG A 110 -15.31 -6.38 -2.49
N PRO A 111 -15.19 -5.50 -1.48
CA PRO A 111 -15.37 -4.07 -1.70
C PRO A 111 -14.21 -3.50 -2.54
N PRO A 112 -14.44 -2.37 -3.25
CA PRO A 112 -13.38 -1.64 -3.92
C PRO A 112 -12.32 -1.16 -2.91
N ILE A 113 -11.11 -0.90 -3.42
CA ILE A 113 -9.98 -0.39 -2.62
C ILE A 113 -9.54 1.00 -3.06
N LEU A 114 -8.79 1.69 -2.19
CA LEU A 114 -8.27 3.03 -2.49
C LEU A 114 -7.51 3.09 -3.82
N ALA A 115 -6.65 2.12 -4.11
CA ALA A 115 -5.91 2.09 -5.38
C ALA A 115 -6.81 1.95 -6.62
N GLU A 116 -7.98 1.31 -6.50
CA GLU A 116 -8.95 1.20 -7.59
C GLU A 116 -9.70 2.51 -7.79
N PHE A 117 -10.03 3.19 -6.70
CA PHE A 117 -10.60 4.54 -6.74
C PHE A 117 -9.66 5.55 -7.41
N GLU A 118 -8.40 5.57 -7.00
CA GLU A 118 -7.37 6.42 -7.62
C GLU A 118 -7.22 6.10 -9.12
N ALA A 119 -7.18 4.82 -9.49
CA ALA A 119 -7.11 4.41 -10.90
C ALA A 119 -8.35 4.85 -11.71
N CYS A 120 -9.54 4.80 -11.12
CA CYS A 120 -10.76 5.31 -11.74
C CYS A 120 -10.69 6.83 -11.94
N GLN A 121 -10.19 7.59 -10.95
CA GLN A 121 -10.01 9.03 -11.09
C GLN A 121 -8.99 9.37 -12.17
N THR A 122 -7.82 8.72 -12.18
CA THR A 122 -6.79 8.93 -13.22
C THR A 122 -7.32 8.62 -14.61
N TRP A 123 -8.12 7.56 -14.78
CA TRP A 123 -8.72 7.25 -16.07
C TRP A 123 -9.70 8.34 -16.51
N VAL A 124 -10.51 8.89 -15.61
CA VAL A 124 -11.43 10.00 -15.92
C VAL A 124 -10.66 11.25 -16.32
N GLU A 125 -9.57 11.57 -15.62
CA GLU A 125 -8.68 12.68 -15.97
C GLU A 125 -8.08 12.48 -17.37
N GLU A 126 -7.54 11.29 -17.66
CA GLU A 126 -6.96 10.94 -18.97
C GLU A 126 -8.01 10.99 -20.09
N ALA A 127 -9.22 10.47 -19.85
CA ALA A 127 -10.33 10.50 -20.81
C ALA A 127 -10.80 11.95 -21.07
N THR A 128 -10.82 12.79 -20.04
CA THR A 128 -11.18 14.21 -20.15
C THR A 128 -10.10 15.00 -20.91
N HIS A 129 -8.83 14.67 -20.69
CA HIS A 129 -7.70 15.29 -21.40
C HIS A 129 -7.65 14.88 -22.88
N GLN A 130 -7.99 13.65 -23.24
CA GLN A 130 -8.09 13.21 -24.64
C GLN A 130 -9.28 13.86 -25.37
N ALA A 131 -10.36 14.18 -24.65
CA ALA A 131 -11.54 14.85 -25.21
C ALA A 131 -11.34 16.36 -25.49
N ARG A 132 -10.23 16.96 -25.02
CA ARG A 132 -9.83 18.32 -25.43
C ARG A 132 -8.91 18.22 -26.65
N PRO A 133 -9.39 18.49 -27.87
CA PRO A 133 -8.49 18.63 -29.01
C PRO A 133 -7.51 19.78 -28.70
N LYS A 134 -6.22 19.54 -28.96
CA LYS A 134 -5.21 20.61 -28.99
C LYS A 134 -5.68 21.63 -30.03
N GLY A 135 -6.24 22.74 -29.55
CA GLY A 135 -6.51 23.92 -30.36
C GLY A 135 -5.20 24.59 -30.76
#